data_AF-A0A942HK74-F1
#
_entry.id   AF-A0A942HK74-F1
#
_cell.length_a   1.000
_cell.length_b   1.000
_cell.length_c   1.000
_cell.angle_alpha   90.00
_cell.angle_beta   90.00
_cell.angle_gamma   90.00
#
_symmetry.space_group_name_H-M   'P 1'
#
loop_
_entity.id
_entity.type
_entity.pdbx_description
1 polymer ?
#
loop_
_entity_poly.entity_id
_entity_poly.type
_entity_poly.pdbx_seq_one_letter_code
_entity_poly.pdbx_strand_id
1 'polypeptide(L)'
;MSNHVHLVVVPHKAESLAATLKQTHGRYATYWNALHKSSGHVWQGRFYSCPLDDAHLWIAMRYTERNPVRAKMVTDAAAWNWSSAAVHCGETEAPAWLDLAMWSTRWSSRTWREYLGCGEQEEEIAAIRHFTHNGRPLGAKAFVQSLEQATLRRLTPQKGGRRRNATVESKQSMLSFDN
;
A
#
# COMPACT_ATOMS: atom_id res chain seq x y z
N MET A 1 2.28 8.87 10.36
CA MET A 1 3.12 7.85 11.02
C MET A 1 2.93 7.77 12.55
N SER A 2 1.77 8.12 13.13
CA SER A 2 1.49 7.83 14.56
C SER A 2 0.50 6.68 14.75
N ASN A 3 -0.31 6.37 13.72
CA ASN A 3 -1.40 5.40 13.79
C ASN A 3 -1.46 4.43 12.59
N HIS A 4 -0.49 4.48 11.69
CA HIS A 4 -0.37 3.56 10.55
C HIS A 4 1.08 3.52 10.03
N VAL A 5 1.39 2.53 9.21
CA VAL A 5 2.69 2.32 8.54
C VAL A 5 2.49 2.20 7.02
N HIS A 6 3.47 2.63 6.23
CA HIS A 6 3.54 2.42 4.78
C HIS A 6 4.77 1.58 4.47
N LEU A 7 4.63 0.61 3.57
CA LEU A 7 5.70 -0.33 3.21
C LEU A 7 5.77 -0.47 1.69
N VAL A 8 6.98 -0.40 1.13
CA VAL A 8 7.29 -0.80 -0.24
C VAL A 8 8.13 -2.06 -0.15
N VAL A 9 7.62 -3.17 -0.70
CA VAL A 9 8.22 -4.49 -0.51
C VAL A 9 8.13 -5.34 -1.77
N VAL A 10 9.09 -6.23 -1.95
CA VAL A 10 9.08 -7.26 -3.00
C VAL A 10 8.82 -8.62 -2.35
N PRO A 11 7.63 -9.21 -2.49
CA PRO A 11 7.36 -10.53 -1.91
C PRO A 11 8.09 -11.64 -2.67
N HIS A 12 8.81 -12.52 -1.95
CA HIS A 12 9.57 -13.61 -2.57
C HIS A 12 8.69 -14.76 -3.08
N LYS A 13 7.46 -14.90 -2.54
CA LYS A 13 6.47 -15.91 -2.92
C LYS A 13 5.09 -15.27 -2.93
N ALA A 14 4.16 -15.87 -3.67
CA ALA A 14 2.80 -15.36 -3.84
C ALA A 14 2.09 -15.03 -2.51
N GLU A 15 2.26 -15.89 -1.49
CA GLU A 15 1.61 -15.73 -0.18
C GLU A 15 2.44 -14.92 0.84
N SER A 16 3.69 -14.58 0.52
CA SER A 16 4.64 -14.02 1.51
C SER A 16 4.17 -12.69 2.09
N LEU A 17 3.57 -11.81 1.27
CA LEU A 17 3.10 -10.52 1.75
C LEU A 17 1.96 -10.67 2.77
N ALA A 18 0.93 -11.44 2.40
CA ALA A 18 -0.24 -11.65 3.23
C ALA A 18 0.11 -12.41 4.52
N ALA A 19 0.93 -13.45 4.41
CA ALA A 19 1.37 -14.23 5.56
C ALA A 19 2.21 -13.40 6.54
N THR A 20 3.19 -12.64 6.03
CA THR A 20 4.05 -11.78 6.85
C THR A 20 3.23 -10.75 7.62
N LEU A 21 2.36 -9.99 6.92
CA LEU A 21 1.57 -8.95 7.57
C LEU A 21 0.55 -9.53 8.56
N LYS A 22 -0.07 -10.68 8.25
CA LYS A 22 -0.98 -11.37 9.20
C LYS A 22 -0.25 -11.71 10.49
N GLN A 23 0.94 -12.32 10.40
CA GLN A 23 1.70 -12.73 11.57
C GLN A 23 2.22 -11.53 12.37
N THR A 24 2.82 -10.55 11.70
CA THR A 24 3.34 -9.34 12.35
C THR A 24 2.24 -8.55 13.04
N HIS A 25 1.12 -8.27 12.36
CA HIS A 25 0.00 -7.54 12.95
C HIS A 25 -0.63 -8.30 14.12
N GLY A 26 -0.84 -9.61 14.00
CA GLY A 26 -1.42 -10.43 15.06
C GLY A 26 -0.56 -10.51 16.31
N ARG A 27 0.76 -10.72 16.13
CA ARG A 27 1.73 -10.72 17.24
C ARG A 27 1.79 -9.36 17.92
N TYR A 28 1.87 -8.27 17.15
CA TYR A 28 1.88 -6.92 17.71
C TYR A 28 0.58 -6.60 18.45
N ALA A 29 -0.59 -6.94 17.90
CA ALA A 29 -1.86 -6.70 18.57
C ALA A 29 -1.97 -7.47 19.90
N THR A 30 -1.49 -8.72 19.92
CA THR A 30 -1.43 -9.53 21.15
C THR A 30 -0.51 -8.89 22.19
N TYR A 31 0.70 -8.51 21.78
CA TYR A 31 1.67 -7.82 22.63
C TYR A 31 1.10 -6.50 23.19
N TRP A 32 0.53 -5.66 22.33
CA TRP A 32 -0.01 -4.36 22.70
C TRP A 32 -1.17 -4.49 23.68
N ASN A 33 -2.12 -5.41 23.43
CA ASN A 33 -3.24 -5.67 24.32
C ASN A 33 -2.77 -6.20 25.69
N ALA A 34 -1.80 -7.12 25.71
CA ALA A 34 -1.22 -7.62 26.96
C ALA A 34 -0.55 -6.50 27.77
N LEU A 35 0.25 -5.66 27.10
CA LEU A 35 0.95 -4.52 27.72
C LEU A 35 -0.04 -3.51 28.34
N HIS A 36 -1.15 -3.25 27.67
CA HIS A 36 -2.14 -2.26 28.09
C HIS A 36 -3.30 -2.86 28.91
N LYS A 37 -3.23 -4.15 29.27
CA LYS A 37 -4.32 -4.90 29.93
C LYS A 37 -5.68 -4.70 29.24
N SER A 38 -5.66 -4.65 27.92
CA SER A 38 -6.81 -4.38 27.07
C SER A 38 -7.17 -5.60 26.22
N SER A 39 -8.30 -5.53 25.52
CA SER A 39 -8.73 -6.52 24.54
C SER A 39 -9.41 -5.83 23.36
N GLY A 40 -9.45 -6.51 22.21
CA GLY A 40 -10.08 -6.00 21.00
C GLY A 40 -9.09 -5.64 19.89
N HIS A 41 -9.59 -4.87 18.91
CA HIS A 41 -8.88 -4.58 17.67
C HIS A 41 -7.86 -3.46 17.85
N VAL A 42 -6.59 -3.73 17.53
CA VAL A 42 -5.50 -2.74 17.48
C VAL A 42 -5.37 -2.11 16.09
N TRP A 43 -5.57 -2.91 15.04
CA TRP A 43 -5.50 -2.48 13.65
C TRP A 43 -6.90 -2.21 13.09
N GLN A 44 -7.04 -1.18 12.25
CA GLN A 44 -8.32 -0.79 11.64
C GLN A 44 -8.86 -1.78 10.59
N GLY A 45 -8.12 -2.84 10.25
CA GLY A 45 -8.57 -3.88 9.34
C GLY A 45 -7.44 -4.59 8.62
N ARG A 46 -7.75 -5.11 7.43
CA ARG A 46 -6.77 -5.67 6.50
C ARG A 46 -5.88 -4.57 5.94
N PHE A 47 -4.64 -4.91 5.58
CA PHE A 47 -3.77 -3.99 4.86
C PHE A 47 -4.32 -3.71 3.46
N TYR A 48 -3.99 -2.52 2.96
CA TYR A 48 -4.18 -2.12 1.57
C TYR A 48 -2.87 -2.30 0.81
N SER A 49 -2.92 -2.66 -0.47
CA SER A 49 -1.73 -2.89 -1.29
C SER A 49 -2.04 -2.77 -2.76
N CYS A 50 -1.14 -2.17 -3.54
CA CYS A 50 -1.20 -2.16 -5.00
C CYS A 50 0.14 -2.61 -5.60
N PRO A 51 0.15 -3.43 -6.67
CA PRO A 51 1.35 -3.66 -7.47
C PRO A 51 1.81 -2.38 -8.16
N LEU A 52 3.13 -2.21 -8.31
CA LEU A 52 3.77 -1.04 -8.93
C LEU A 52 4.64 -1.50 -10.10
N ASP A 53 4.69 -0.70 -11.16
CA ASP A 53 5.77 -0.81 -12.16
C ASP A 53 7.02 -0.03 -11.71
N ASP A 54 8.09 -0.11 -12.50
CA ASP A 54 9.38 0.52 -12.18
C ASP A 54 9.30 2.04 -12.05
N ALA A 55 8.54 2.72 -12.92
CA ALA A 55 8.42 4.18 -12.85
C ALA A 55 7.67 4.63 -11.59
N HIS A 56 6.60 3.93 -11.23
CA HIS A 56 5.78 4.27 -10.07
C HIS A 56 6.39 3.79 -8.75
N LEU A 57 7.31 2.82 -8.78
CA LEU A 57 8.08 2.38 -7.62
C LEU A 57 8.79 3.56 -6.94
N TRP A 58 9.55 4.34 -7.70
CA TRP A 58 10.35 5.45 -7.14
C TRP A 58 9.47 6.56 -6.57
N ILE A 59 8.33 6.83 -7.21
CA ILE A 59 7.33 7.78 -6.74
C ILE A 59 6.73 7.28 -5.42
N ALA A 60 6.40 5.97 -5.32
CA ALA A 60 5.85 5.37 -4.10
C ALA A 60 6.87 5.33 -2.94
N MET A 61 8.15 5.10 -3.24
CA MET A 61 9.22 5.19 -2.25
C MET A 61 9.36 6.63 -1.72
N ARG A 62 9.44 7.63 -2.60
CA ARG A 62 9.44 9.05 -2.20
C ARG A 62 8.21 9.42 -1.39
N TYR A 63 7.03 8.97 -1.83
CA TYR A 63 5.79 9.17 -1.09
C TYR A 63 5.87 8.60 0.32
N THR A 64 6.35 7.37 0.46
CA THR A 64 6.48 6.68 1.76
C THR A 64 7.40 7.45 2.69
N GLU A 65 8.58 7.83 2.21
CA GLU A 65 9.62 8.48 3.02
C GLU A 65 9.33 9.94 3.33
N ARG A 66 8.62 10.65 2.45
CA ARG A 66 8.15 12.02 2.73
C ARG A 66 6.89 12.07 3.59
N ASN A 67 6.29 10.93 3.97
CA ASN A 67 5.06 10.93 4.78
C ASN A 67 5.19 11.69 6.11
N PRO A 68 6.27 11.53 6.90
CA PRO A 68 6.50 12.31 8.12
C PRO A 68 6.58 13.81 7.86
N VAL A 69 7.18 14.23 6.75
CA VAL A 69 7.27 15.63 6.33
C VAL A 69 5.89 16.18 5.96
N ARG A 70 5.11 15.44 5.15
CA ARG A 70 3.73 15.80 4.82
C ARG A 70 2.83 15.89 6.05
N ALA A 71 3.07 15.04 7.04
CA ALA A 71 2.38 15.05 8.33
C ALA A 71 2.89 16.16 9.28
N LYS A 72 3.84 17.00 8.85
CA LYS A 72 4.45 18.08 9.63
C LYS A 72 5.11 17.61 10.92
N MET A 73 5.59 16.35 10.95
CA MET A 73 6.26 15.77 12.12
C MET A 73 7.75 16.11 12.14
N VAL A 74 8.35 16.25 10.95
CA VAL A 74 9.76 16.62 10.72
C VAL A 74 9.84 17.51 9.50
N THR A 75 10.90 18.31 9.38
CA THR A 75 11.16 19.15 8.19
C THR A 75 11.98 18.43 7.13
N ASP A 76 12.77 17.43 7.54
CA ASP A 76 13.56 16.57 6.66
C ASP A 76 13.09 15.12 6.80
N ALA A 77 12.92 14.42 5.68
CA ALA A 77 12.53 13.02 5.65
C ALA A 77 13.58 12.12 6.33
N ALA A 78 14.87 12.43 6.19
CA ALA A 78 15.95 11.65 6.78
C ALA A 78 15.96 11.74 8.33
N ALA A 79 15.42 12.82 8.90
CA ALA A 79 15.34 13.00 10.34
C ALA A 79 14.28 12.11 11.03
N TRP A 80 13.46 11.37 10.27
CA TRP A 80 12.47 10.46 10.85
C TRP A 80 13.03 9.07 11.09
N ASN A 81 13.36 8.79 12.35
CA ASN A 81 13.97 7.52 12.79
C ASN A 81 13.18 6.25 12.44
N TRP A 82 11.89 6.36 12.15
CA TRP A 82 11.01 5.22 11.82
C TRP A 82 10.79 5.09 10.30
N SER A 83 11.80 5.41 9.50
CA SER A 83 11.81 5.28 8.04
C SER A 83 13.19 4.84 7.53
N SER A 84 13.22 4.24 6.34
CA SER A 84 14.44 3.96 5.57
C SER A 84 15.11 5.20 4.97
N ALA A 85 14.49 6.38 5.07
CA ALA A 85 14.99 7.61 4.45
C ALA A 85 16.42 7.95 4.86
N ALA A 86 16.76 7.80 6.14
CA ALA A 86 18.12 8.05 6.64
C ALA A 86 19.16 7.13 5.97
N VAL A 87 18.82 5.86 5.75
CA VAL A 87 19.69 4.90 5.06
C VAL A 87 19.86 5.28 3.60
N HIS A 88 18.76 5.53 2.87
CA HIS A 88 18.85 5.94 1.47
C HIS A 88 19.61 7.26 1.32
N CYS A 89 19.46 8.18 2.25
CA CYS A 89 20.18 9.46 2.29
C CYS A 89 21.62 9.38 2.82
N GLY A 90 22.12 8.18 3.16
CA GLY A 90 23.50 7.93 3.58
C GLY A 90 23.84 8.40 5.00
N GLU A 91 22.84 8.62 5.85
CA GLU A 91 23.04 9.06 7.24
C GLU A 91 23.17 7.90 8.23
N THR A 92 22.76 6.70 7.84
CA THR A 92 22.79 5.51 8.70
C THR A 92 23.07 4.27 7.86
N GLU A 93 23.72 3.28 8.46
CA GLU A 93 23.97 2.00 7.82
C GLU A 93 22.68 1.22 7.55
N ALA A 94 22.67 0.50 6.43
CA ALA A 94 21.53 -0.31 6.06
C ALA A 94 21.43 -1.54 6.99
N PRO A 95 20.28 -1.79 7.62
CA PRO A 95 20.08 -3.04 8.32
C PRO A 95 20.01 -4.19 7.32
N ALA A 96 20.39 -5.40 7.74
CA ALA A 96 20.49 -6.58 6.86
C ALA A 96 19.18 -6.97 6.13
N TRP A 97 18.03 -6.51 6.62
CA TRP A 97 16.72 -6.77 6.01
C TRP A 97 16.31 -5.74 4.94
N LEU A 98 17.02 -4.61 4.82
CA LEU A 98 16.73 -3.59 3.83
C LEU A 98 17.57 -3.83 2.58
N ASP A 99 16.92 -4.29 1.51
CA ASP A 99 17.58 -4.53 0.22
C ASP A 99 17.78 -3.20 -0.55
N LEU A 100 19.04 -2.86 -0.79
CA LEU A 100 19.45 -1.68 -1.54
C LEU A 100 19.89 -1.98 -2.98
N ALA A 101 19.91 -3.24 -3.41
CA ALA A 101 20.47 -3.63 -4.70
C ALA A 101 19.74 -2.90 -5.85
N MET A 102 18.41 -3.00 -5.90
CA MET A 102 17.60 -2.33 -6.93
C MET A 102 17.73 -0.80 -6.86
N TRP A 103 17.68 -0.23 -5.66
CA TRP A 103 17.79 1.21 -5.44
C TRP A 103 19.14 1.75 -5.93
N SER A 104 20.23 1.07 -5.60
CA SER A 104 21.61 1.47 -5.94
C SER A 104 21.90 1.45 -7.44
N THR A 105 21.11 0.73 -8.24
CA THR A 105 21.23 0.76 -9.71
C THR A 105 20.82 2.11 -10.33
N ARG A 106 19.95 2.86 -9.63
CA ARG A 106 19.33 4.08 -10.17
C ARG A 106 19.68 5.34 -9.38
N TRP A 107 19.96 5.18 -8.09
CA TRP A 107 20.10 6.28 -7.14
C TRP A 107 21.42 6.17 -6.37
N SER A 108 21.90 7.33 -5.95
CA SER A 108 22.94 7.50 -4.94
C SER A 108 22.32 8.23 -3.75
N SER A 109 22.97 8.22 -2.60
CA SER A 109 22.45 8.91 -1.42
C SER A 109 22.24 10.41 -1.65
N ARG A 110 23.12 11.02 -2.44
CA ARG A 110 22.99 12.42 -2.85
C ARG A 110 21.77 12.65 -3.74
N THR A 111 21.66 11.89 -4.83
CA THR A 111 20.57 12.09 -5.81
C THR A 111 19.21 11.71 -5.23
N TRP A 112 19.16 10.75 -4.30
CA TRP A 112 17.94 10.43 -3.57
C TRP A 112 17.52 11.57 -2.63
N ARG A 113 18.46 12.17 -1.88
CA ARG A 113 18.15 13.34 -1.05
C ARG A 113 17.63 14.51 -1.88
N GLU A 114 18.27 14.79 -3.03
CA GLU A 114 17.81 15.82 -3.97
C GLU A 114 16.38 15.49 -4.46
N TYR A 115 16.10 14.24 -4.82
CA TYR A 115 14.77 13.79 -5.26
C TYR A 115 13.70 13.89 -4.15
N LEU A 116 14.06 13.56 -2.91
CA LEU A 116 13.22 13.81 -1.74
C LEU A 116 13.02 15.31 -1.50
N GLY A 117 13.93 16.18 -1.94
CA GLY A 117 13.82 17.64 -1.83
C GLY A 117 12.89 18.30 -2.85
N CYS A 118 12.74 17.73 -4.05
CA CYS A 118 12.02 18.31 -5.19
C CYS A 118 10.49 18.50 -5.04
N GLY A 119 9.92 18.30 -3.85
CA GLY A 119 8.47 18.32 -3.66
C GLY A 119 7.78 17.08 -4.25
N GLU A 120 6.47 16.99 -4.03
CA GLU A 120 5.63 15.91 -4.54
C GLU A 120 4.48 16.54 -5.33
N GLN A 121 4.11 15.93 -6.45
CA GLN A 121 2.95 16.37 -7.22
C GLN A 121 1.67 15.82 -6.57
N GLU A 122 0.62 16.64 -6.47
CA GLU A 122 -0.62 16.21 -5.82
C GLU A 122 -1.30 15.08 -6.61
N GLU A 123 -1.14 15.06 -7.93
CA GLU A 123 -1.65 14.01 -8.81
C GLU A 123 -1.00 12.65 -8.51
N GLU A 124 0.31 12.63 -8.26
CA GLU A 124 1.05 11.40 -7.88
C GLU A 124 0.59 10.88 -6.52
N ILE A 125 0.44 11.79 -5.55
CA ILE A 125 -0.07 11.48 -4.21
C ILE A 125 -1.48 10.89 -4.30
N ALA A 126 -2.36 11.54 -5.06
CA ALA A 126 -3.73 11.10 -5.24
C ALA A 126 -3.79 9.72 -5.92
N ALA A 127 -2.97 9.48 -6.93
CA ALA A 127 -2.87 8.19 -7.61
C ALA A 127 -2.44 7.09 -6.63
N ILE A 128 -1.35 7.28 -5.88
CA ILE A 128 -0.87 6.29 -4.91
C ILE A 128 -1.97 5.94 -3.91
N ARG A 129 -2.65 6.94 -3.34
CA ARG A 129 -3.75 6.71 -2.37
C ARG A 129 -4.91 5.95 -3.01
N HIS A 130 -5.33 6.36 -4.21
CA HIS A 130 -6.45 5.74 -4.91
C HIS A 130 -6.20 4.27 -5.22
N PHE A 131 -5.06 3.96 -5.83
CA PHE A 131 -4.71 2.60 -6.23
C PHE A 131 -4.36 1.71 -5.04
N THR A 132 -3.72 2.24 -4.02
CA THR A 132 -3.48 1.49 -2.77
C THR A 132 -4.81 1.06 -2.15
N HIS A 133 -5.76 1.99 -2.01
CA HIS A 133 -7.05 1.71 -1.37
C HIS A 133 -7.92 0.73 -2.16
N ASN A 134 -7.91 0.79 -3.49
CA ASN A 134 -8.73 -0.07 -4.35
C ASN A 134 -8.04 -1.42 -4.69
N GLY A 135 -6.76 -1.58 -4.36
CA GLY A 135 -5.98 -2.79 -4.58
C GLY A 135 -5.55 -3.07 -6.03
N ARG A 136 -5.77 -2.11 -6.94
CA ARG A 136 -5.45 -2.27 -8.37
C ARG A 136 -4.00 -1.87 -8.64
N PRO A 137 -3.37 -2.42 -9.69
CA PRO A 137 -2.01 -2.03 -10.06
C PRO A 137 -1.93 -0.55 -10.44
N LEU A 138 -0.89 0.14 -9.95
CA LEU A 138 -0.51 1.47 -10.36
C LEU A 138 0.70 1.35 -11.29
N GLY A 139 0.48 1.59 -12.58
CA GLY A 139 1.50 1.44 -13.61
C GLY A 139 0.99 1.74 -15.01
N ALA A 140 1.91 1.73 -15.97
CA ALA A 140 1.60 1.88 -17.39
C ALA A 140 0.63 0.78 -17.87
N LYS A 141 -0.14 1.07 -18.92
CA LYS A 141 -1.13 0.13 -19.47
C LYS A 141 -0.53 -1.23 -19.83
N ALA A 142 0.69 -1.23 -20.40
CA ALA A 142 1.41 -2.46 -20.75
C ALA A 142 1.74 -3.32 -19.53
N PHE A 143 2.10 -2.70 -18.41
CA PHE A 143 2.33 -3.40 -17.14
C PHE A 143 1.04 -4.02 -16.59
N VAL A 144 -0.07 -3.29 -16.63
CA VAL A 144 -1.36 -3.84 -16.18
C VAL A 144 -1.77 -5.03 -17.05
N GLN A 145 -1.61 -4.92 -18.37
CA GLN A 145 -1.92 -6.01 -19.30
C GLN A 145 -1.05 -7.25 -19.07
N SER A 146 0.25 -7.08 -18.81
CA SER A 146 1.14 -8.21 -18.52
C SER A 146 0.75 -8.90 -17.21
N LEU A 147 0.32 -8.15 -16.19
CA LEU A 147 -0.23 -8.73 -14.96
C LEU A 147 -1.54 -9.48 -15.19
N GLU A 148 -2.45 -8.97 -16.01
CA GLU A 148 -3.70 -9.66 -16.36
C GLU A 148 -3.41 -11.00 -17.05
N GLN A 149 -2.43 -11.03 -17.97
CA GLN A 149 -1.99 -12.25 -18.65
C GLN A 149 -1.35 -13.24 -17.68
N ALA A 150 -0.43 -12.79 -16.83
CA ALA A 150 0.29 -13.65 -15.89
C ALA A 150 -0.63 -14.24 -14.80
N THR A 151 -1.62 -13.48 -14.35
CA THR A 151 -2.52 -13.89 -13.27
C THR A 151 -3.82 -14.51 -13.75
N LEU A 152 -4.13 -14.41 -15.05
CA LEU A 152 -5.41 -14.78 -15.64
C LEU A 152 -6.60 -14.07 -14.96
N ARG A 153 -6.37 -12.88 -14.40
CA ARG A 153 -7.38 -12.06 -13.73
C ARG A 153 -7.57 -10.75 -14.48
N ARG A 154 -8.77 -10.17 -14.39
CA ARG A 154 -9.04 -8.82 -14.90
C ARG A 154 -8.73 -7.80 -13.80
N LEU A 155 -7.81 -6.89 -14.08
CA LEU A 155 -7.31 -5.88 -13.15
C LEU A 155 -7.71 -4.45 -13.58
N THR A 156 -8.06 -4.28 -14.85
CA THR A 156 -8.58 -3.02 -15.41
C THR A 156 -9.99 -2.68 -14.90
N PRO A 157 -10.30 -1.40 -14.63
CA PRO A 157 -11.65 -1.00 -14.22
C PRO A 157 -12.65 -1.23 -15.35
N GLN A 158 -13.74 -1.94 -15.04
CA GLN A 158 -14.87 -2.09 -15.95
C GLN A 158 -15.89 -0.99 -15.66
N LYS A 159 -16.64 -0.57 -16.67
CA LYS A 159 -17.84 0.26 -16.45
C LYS A 159 -18.73 -0.48 -15.47
N GLY A 160 -19.11 0.17 -14.37
CA GLY A 160 -20.00 -0.42 -13.38
C GLY A 160 -21.26 -0.94 -14.07
N GLY A 161 -21.56 -2.22 -13.87
CA GLY A 161 -22.74 -2.83 -14.45
C GLY A 161 -24.01 -2.16 -13.89
N ARG A 162 -24.98 -1.86 -14.77
CA ARG A 162 -26.35 -1.57 -14.34
C ARG A 162 -26.83 -2.74 -13.48
N ARG A 163 -27.36 -2.50 -12.28
CA ARG A 163 -28.04 -3.55 -11.49
C ARG A 163 -29.00 -4.28 -12.44
N ARG A 164 -28.84 -5.60 -12.61
CA ARG A 164 -29.88 -6.39 -13.29
C ARG A 164 -31.15 -6.13 -12.49
N ASN A 165 -32.17 -5.54 -13.12
CA ASN A 165 -33.51 -5.57 -12.55
C ASN A 165 -33.78 -7.05 -12.28
N ALA A 166 -34.01 -7.42 -11.01
CA ALA A 166 -34.57 -8.72 -10.72
C ALA A 166 -35.83 -8.81 -11.56
N THR A 167 -35.86 -9.73 -12.51
CA THR A 167 -37.11 -10.11 -13.15
C THR A 167 -38.00 -10.50 -12.00
N VAL A 168 -39.03 -9.70 -11.70
CA VAL A 168 -40.04 -10.08 -10.72
C VAL A 168 -40.66 -11.34 -11.30
N GLU A 169 -40.25 -12.50 -10.80
CA GLU A 169 -40.96 -13.74 -11.09
C GLU A 169 -42.38 -13.54 -10.57
N SER A 170 -43.35 -13.58 -11.48
CA SER A 170 -44.78 -13.45 -11.20
C SER A 170 -45.34 -14.57 -10.30
N LYS A 171 -44.48 -15.42 -9.72
CA LYS A 171 -44.87 -16.54 -8.86
C LYS A 171 -44.88 -16.23 -7.36
N GLN A 172 -44.53 -15.01 -6.94
CA GLN A 172 -44.59 -14.62 -5.52
C GLN A 172 -45.84 -13.82 -5.11
N SER A 173 -46.85 -13.66 -5.98
CA SER A 173 -48.11 -12.99 -5.59
C SER A 173 -49.22 -13.93 -5.10
N MET A 174 -48.94 -15.19 -4.80
CA MET A 174 -49.94 -16.16 -4.30
C MET A 174 -49.66 -16.59 -2.85
N LEU A 175 -49.56 -15.64 -1.93
CA LEU A 175 -49.82 -15.90 -0.51
C LEU A 175 -50.37 -14.62 0.12
N SER A 176 -51.63 -14.30 -0.17
CA SER A 176 -52.43 -13.44 0.71
C SER A 176 -52.89 -14.31 1.88
N PHE A 177 -52.48 -13.98 3.10
CA PHE A 177 -53.15 -14.46 4.30
C PHE A 177 -54.10 -13.36 4.73
N ASP A 178 -55.37 -13.53 4.39
CA ASP A 178 -56.45 -12.82 5.08
C ASP A 178 -56.67 -13.50 6.43
N ASN A 179 -56.64 -12.70 7.51
CA ASN A 179 -57.34 -12.95 8.76
C ASN A 179 -57.61 -11.61 9.45
#